data_AF-A0A951DWH0-F1
#
_entry.id   AF-A0A951DWH0-F1
#
_cell.length_a   1.000
_cell.length_b   1.000
_cell.length_c   1.000
_cell.angle_alpha   90.00
_cell.angle_beta   90.00
_cell.angle_gamma   90.00
#
_symmetry.space_group_name_H-M   'P 1'
#
loop_
_entity.id
_entity.type
_entity.pdbx_description
1 polymer ?
#
loop_
_entity_poly.entity_id
_entity_poly.type
_entity_poly.pdbx_seq_one_letter_code
_entity_poly.pdbx_strand_id
1 'polypeptide(L)'
;MGVLDDYIVDPKLSLLNKTRIQAQVLVPVLRALRAELGRERADAIVKQALRDWSKQLFGSIGAEVDGSPRRKWAAMHSAMAEVTEQDVTVDMRRHDKEALEFDITHCRFAEFFRALGEPELGALLICETDFDIAVAGENEVSFTRDQTIMQGAPSCTFRYKFAPR
;
A
#
# COMPACT_ATOMS: atom_id res chain seq x y z
N MET A 1 4.93 -32.23 -0.22
CA MET A 1 5.72 -30.99 -0.17
C MET A 1 7.05 -31.29 -0.82
N GLY A 2 7.13 -30.94 -2.10
CA GLY A 2 8.22 -31.30 -3.02
C GLY A 2 9.23 -30.17 -3.22
N VAL A 3 10.24 -30.43 -4.03
CA VAL A 3 11.34 -29.49 -4.39
C VAL A 3 10.87 -28.17 -5.02
N LEU A 4 9.57 -28.06 -5.32
CA LEU A 4 8.91 -26.99 -6.07
C LEU A 4 7.53 -26.70 -5.49
N ASP A 5 7.33 -26.57 -4.18
CA ASP A 5 6.05 -26.06 -3.69
C ASP A 5 5.94 -24.54 -4.00
N ASP A 6 5.84 -24.24 -5.30
CA ASP A 6 5.61 -23.00 -6.05
C ASP A 6 6.26 -21.70 -5.54
N TYR A 7 7.55 -21.80 -5.20
CA TYR A 7 8.55 -20.72 -5.24
C TYR A 7 8.28 -19.44 -4.42
N ILE A 8 7.80 -19.69 -3.21
CA ILE A 8 8.11 -19.00 -1.94
C ILE A 8 7.62 -17.56 -1.79
N VAL A 9 6.31 -17.42 -1.61
CA VAL A 9 5.77 -16.56 -0.54
C VAL A 9 4.82 -17.42 0.30
N ASP A 10 5.22 -17.76 1.52
CA ASP A 10 4.33 -18.47 2.47
C ASP A 10 3.09 -17.58 2.72
N PRO A 11 1.87 -18.07 2.42
CA PRO A 11 0.65 -17.28 2.58
C PRO A 11 0.46 -16.82 4.02
N LYS A 12 0.97 -17.57 5.01
CA LYS A 12 0.86 -17.29 6.45
C LYS A 12 1.78 -16.18 6.94
N LEU A 13 2.76 -15.74 6.15
CA LEU A 13 3.59 -14.60 6.53
C LEU A 13 2.74 -13.34 6.60
N SER A 14 2.92 -12.56 7.67
CA SER A 14 2.33 -11.22 7.76
C SER A 14 2.78 -10.34 6.60
N LEU A 15 1.95 -9.37 6.23
CA LEU A 15 2.31 -8.43 5.17
C LEU A 15 3.63 -7.73 5.48
N LEU A 16 3.87 -7.29 6.73
CA LEU A 16 5.13 -6.69 7.13
C LEU A 16 6.34 -7.60 6.89
N ASN A 17 6.25 -8.90 7.16
CA ASN A 17 7.35 -9.82 6.90
C ASN A 17 7.57 -10.05 5.41
N LYS A 18 6.51 -10.16 4.61
CA LYS A 18 6.60 -10.22 3.13
C LYS A 18 7.29 -8.96 2.60
N THR A 19 6.90 -7.77 3.08
CA THR A 19 7.52 -6.50 2.72
C THR A 19 8.99 -6.42 3.11
N ARG A 20 9.37 -6.90 4.30
CA ARG A 20 10.78 -6.96 4.73
C ARG A 20 11.63 -7.81 3.80
N ILE A 21 11.12 -8.98 3.41
CA ILE A 21 11.80 -9.88 2.48
C ILE A 21 11.98 -9.21 1.11
N GLN A 22 10.92 -8.58 0.57
CA GLN A 22 11.00 -7.84 -0.70
C GLN A 22 12.02 -6.69 -0.63
N ALA A 23 12.04 -5.93 0.46
CA ALA A 23 12.97 -4.83 0.65
C ALA A 23 14.44 -5.29 0.71
N GLN A 24 14.72 -6.46 1.32
CA GLN A 24 16.07 -7.03 1.34
C GLN A 24 16.65 -7.25 -0.07
N VAL A 25 15.79 -7.53 -1.06
CA VAL A 25 16.19 -7.72 -2.46
C VAL A 25 16.18 -6.40 -3.24
N LEU A 26 15.14 -5.58 -3.08
CA LEU A 26 14.97 -4.35 -3.87
C LEU A 26 15.95 -3.24 -3.49
N VAL A 27 16.29 -3.10 -2.20
CA VAL A 27 17.19 -2.03 -1.74
C VAL A 27 18.59 -2.10 -2.37
N PRO A 28 19.30 -3.25 -2.40
CA PRO A 28 20.62 -3.29 -3.05
C PRO A 28 20.52 -3.02 -4.57
N VAL A 29 19.45 -3.46 -5.23
CA VAL A 29 19.22 -3.15 -6.66
C VAL A 29 19.02 -1.65 -6.88
N LEU A 30 18.16 -1.01 -6.08
CA LEU A 30 17.92 0.44 -6.14
C LEU A 30 19.22 1.22 -5.89
N ARG A 31 20.03 0.81 -4.91
CA ARG A 31 21.31 1.45 -4.62
C ARG A 31 22.31 1.31 -5.76
N ALA A 32 22.38 0.14 -6.40
CA ALA A 32 23.23 -0.05 -7.58
C ALA A 32 22.77 0.84 -8.75
N LEU A 33 21.47 0.92 -9.01
CA LEU A 33 20.92 1.81 -10.04
C LEU A 33 21.23 3.29 -9.75
N ARG A 34 21.11 3.72 -8.49
CA ARG A 34 21.46 5.10 -8.09
C ARG A 34 22.94 5.41 -8.25
N ALA A 35 23.81 4.45 -7.96
CA ALA A 35 25.25 4.61 -8.14
C ALA A 35 25.63 4.77 -9.62
N GLU A 36 24.97 4.02 -10.51
CA GLU A 36 25.27 4.02 -11.95
C GLU A 36 24.59 5.19 -12.70
N LEU A 37 23.33 5.48 -12.39
CA LEU A 37 22.49 6.40 -13.17
C LEU A 37 22.27 7.75 -12.49
N GLY A 38 22.71 7.91 -11.25
CA GLY A 38 22.32 9.02 -10.38
C GLY A 38 20.94 8.83 -9.75
N ARG A 39 20.72 9.47 -8.59
CA ARG A 39 19.52 9.26 -7.77
C ARG A 39 18.22 9.57 -8.51
N GLU A 40 18.13 10.74 -9.14
CA GLU A 40 16.91 11.21 -9.79
C GLU A 40 16.43 10.24 -10.87
N ARG A 41 17.33 9.84 -11.77
CA ARG A 41 16.99 8.94 -12.88
C ARG A 41 16.64 7.54 -12.38
N ALA A 42 17.42 6.99 -11.44
CA ALA A 42 17.15 5.68 -10.86
C ALA A 42 15.79 5.65 -10.14
N ASP A 43 15.50 6.66 -9.32
CA ASP A 43 14.25 6.75 -8.56
C ASP A 43 13.05 6.93 -9.48
N ALA A 44 13.19 7.69 -10.58
CA ALA A 44 12.14 7.85 -11.57
C ALA A 44 11.80 6.51 -12.27
N ILE A 45 12.82 5.74 -12.67
CA ILE A 45 12.64 4.42 -13.30
C ILE A 45 11.94 3.46 -12.33
N VAL A 46 12.44 3.36 -11.10
CA VAL A 46 11.89 2.45 -10.08
C VAL A 46 10.47 2.86 -9.71
N LYS A 47 10.20 4.15 -9.55
CA LYS A 47 8.85 4.68 -9.31
C LYS A 47 7.89 4.26 -10.42
N GLN A 48 8.27 4.46 -11.68
CA GLN A 48 7.41 4.09 -12.81
C GLN A 48 7.11 2.59 -12.80
N ALA A 49 8.14 1.76 -12.70
CA ALA A 49 8.00 0.30 -12.69
C ALA A 49 7.10 -0.20 -11.55
N LEU A 50 7.31 0.30 -10.32
CA LEU A 50 6.52 -0.13 -9.16
C LEU A 50 5.08 0.38 -9.19
N ARG A 51 4.83 1.60 -9.68
CA ARG A 51 3.44 2.09 -9.82
C ARG A 51 2.68 1.33 -10.91
N ASP A 52 3.31 0.99 -12.03
CA ASP A 52 2.67 0.20 -13.08
C ASP A 52 2.36 -1.22 -12.60
N TRP A 53 3.32 -1.88 -11.95
CA TRP A 53 3.11 -3.19 -11.34
C TRP A 53 1.99 -3.17 -10.30
N SER A 54 1.99 -2.18 -9.40
CA SER A 54 0.99 -2.08 -8.33
C SER A 54 -0.43 -1.87 -8.88
N LYS A 55 -0.60 -0.94 -9.85
CA LYS A 55 -1.88 -0.73 -10.53
C LYS A 55 -2.38 -1.99 -11.23
N GLN A 56 -1.51 -2.71 -11.91
CA GLN A 56 -1.88 -3.96 -12.57
C GLN A 56 -2.34 -5.01 -11.55
N LEU A 57 -1.59 -5.20 -10.46
CA LEU A 57 -1.91 -6.17 -9.42
C LEU A 57 -3.27 -5.88 -8.77
N PHE A 58 -3.50 -4.65 -8.30
CA PHE A 58 -4.76 -4.28 -7.64
C PHE A 58 -5.93 -4.19 -8.62
N GLY A 59 -5.67 -3.84 -9.88
CA GLY A 59 -6.66 -3.94 -10.96
C GLY A 59 -7.13 -5.37 -11.18
N SER A 60 -6.20 -6.35 -11.22
CA SER A 60 -6.54 -7.77 -11.33
C SER A 60 -7.31 -8.27 -10.11
N ILE A 61 -6.88 -7.92 -8.89
CA ILE A 61 -7.61 -8.27 -7.66
C ILE A 61 -9.04 -7.71 -7.69
N GLY A 62 -9.21 -6.44 -8.05
CA GLY A 62 -10.52 -5.81 -8.14
C GLY A 62 -11.42 -6.39 -9.24
N ALA A 63 -10.85 -6.97 -10.29
CA ALA A 63 -11.60 -7.66 -11.33
C ALA A 63 -12.19 -9.01 -10.86
N GLU A 64 -11.55 -9.66 -9.89
CA GLU A 64 -12.01 -10.93 -9.28
C GLU A 64 -13.08 -10.72 -8.19
N VAL A 65 -13.25 -9.48 -7.70
CA VAL A 65 -14.26 -9.16 -6.69
C VAL A 65 -15.59 -8.81 -7.36
N ASP A 66 -16.64 -9.56 -7.04
CA ASP A 66 -18.00 -9.31 -7.53
C ASP A 66 -18.71 -8.15 -6.78
N GLY A 67 -19.53 -7.39 -7.52
CA GLY A 67 -20.43 -6.37 -6.96
C GLY A 67 -20.26 -4.99 -7.56
N SER A 68 -21.00 -4.01 -7.00
CA SER A 68 -20.86 -2.59 -7.38
C SER A 68 -19.47 -2.05 -7.03
N PRO A 69 -19.02 -0.96 -7.65
CA PRO A 69 -17.75 -0.31 -7.31
C PRO A 69 -17.54 -0.11 -5.80
N ARG A 70 -18.54 0.43 -5.07
CA ARG A 70 -18.45 0.58 -3.61
C ARG A 70 -18.28 -0.74 -2.87
N ARG A 71 -18.91 -1.83 -3.34
CA ARG A 71 -18.75 -3.17 -2.73
C ARG A 71 -17.36 -3.73 -2.99
N LYS A 72 -16.81 -3.55 -4.20
CA LYS A 72 -15.45 -3.96 -4.54
C LYS A 72 -14.42 -3.26 -3.68
N TRP A 73 -14.50 -1.93 -3.62
CA TRP A 73 -13.66 -1.12 -2.74
C TRP A 73 -13.77 -1.57 -1.28
N ALA A 74 -14.99 -1.75 -0.75
CA ALA A 74 -15.18 -2.15 0.64
C ALA A 74 -14.54 -3.51 0.96
N ALA A 75 -14.66 -4.49 0.04
CA ALA A 75 -14.03 -5.79 0.21
C ALA A 75 -12.50 -5.71 0.21
N MET A 76 -11.92 -4.98 -0.75
CA MET A 76 -10.46 -4.80 -0.83
C MET A 76 -9.91 -4.01 0.35
N HIS A 77 -10.57 -2.92 0.74
CA HIS A 77 -10.20 -2.13 1.92
C HIS A 77 -10.26 -2.97 3.20
N SER A 78 -11.29 -3.79 3.38
CA SER A 78 -11.42 -4.66 4.56
C SER A 78 -10.32 -5.72 4.60
N ALA A 79 -10.01 -6.35 3.46
CA ALA A 79 -8.92 -7.31 3.37
C ALA A 79 -7.56 -6.65 3.68
N MET A 80 -7.31 -5.42 3.19
CA MET A 80 -6.10 -4.67 3.52
C MET A 80 -6.04 -4.32 5.01
N ALA A 81 -7.16 -3.89 5.61
CA ALA A 81 -7.24 -3.60 7.04
C ALA A 81 -6.93 -4.84 7.89
N GLU A 82 -7.43 -6.02 7.52
CA GLU A 82 -7.17 -7.28 8.21
C GLU A 82 -5.67 -7.65 8.18
N VAL A 83 -5.04 -7.62 7.00
CA VAL A 83 -3.63 -8.02 6.88
C VAL A 83 -2.64 -6.99 7.48
N THR A 84 -3.10 -5.79 7.81
CA THR A 84 -2.30 -4.72 8.43
C THR A 84 -2.64 -4.46 9.89
N GLU A 85 -3.70 -5.06 10.44
CA GLU A 85 -4.25 -4.75 11.76
C GLU A 85 -3.21 -4.78 12.89
N GLN A 86 -2.28 -5.73 12.86
CA GLN A 86 -1.23 -5.89 13.88
C GLN A 86 -0.03 -4.94 13.70
N ASP A 87 0.02 -4.21 12.59
CA ASP A 87 1.17 -3.41 12.18
C ASP A 87 0.89 -1.90 12.17
N VAL A 88 -0.36 -1.49 12.38
CA VAL A 88 -0.78 -0.09 12.45
C VAL A 88 -1.68 0.18 13.65
N THR A 89 -1.73 1.42 14.10
CA THR A 89 -2.74 1.89 15.07
C THR A 89 -3.69 2.86 14.38
N VAL A 90 -4.98 2.53 14.40
CA VAL A 90 -6.05 3.31 13.76
C VAL A 90 -6.75 4.17 14.79
N ASP A 91 -6.96 5.45 14.47
CA ASP A 91 -7.79 6.38 15.21
C ASP A 91 -8.98 6.81 14.34
N MET A 92 -10.17 6.28 14.64
CA MET A 92 -11.37 6.49 13.84
C MET A 92 -11.90 7.92 14.00
N ARG A 93 -12.10 8.64 12.89
CA ARG A 93 -12.62 10.02 12.88
C ARG A 93 -14.11 10.07 12.53
N ARG A 94 -14.51 9.32 11.50
CA ARG A 94 -15.88 9.27 11.01
C ARG A 94 -16.14 7.93 10.34
N HIS A 95 -17.29 7.32 10.61
CA HIS A 95 -17.73 6.13 9.91
C HIS A 95 -19.25 6.12 9.81
N ASP A 96 -19.77 6.47 8.64
CA ASP A 96 -21.20 6.49 8.37
C ASP A 96 -21.51 6.22 6.88
N LYS A 97 -22.73 6.52 6.46
CA LYS A 97 -23.21 6.25 5.10
C LYS A 97 -22.54 7.12 4.04
N GLU A 98 -21.98 8.26 4.41
CA GLU A 98 -21.39 9.27 3.52
C GLU A 98 -19.87 9.25 3.53
N ALA A 99 -19.23 8.83 4.62
CA ALA A 99 -17.77 8.86 4.73
C ALA A 99 -17.19 7.77 5.63
N LEU A 100 -15.94 7.42 5.32
CA LEU A 100 -15.03 6.67 6.19
C LEU A 100 -13.74 7.49 6.33
N GLU A 101 -13.49 7.99 7.53
CA GLU A 101 -12.35 8.82 7.85
C GLU A 101 -11.64 8.28 9.09
N PHE A 102 -10.34 8.08 8.99
CA PHE A 102 -9.52 7.64 10.10
C PHE A 102 -8.09 8.14 9.91
N ASP A 103 -7.34 8.16 11.00
CA ASP A 103 -5.90 8.40 10.97
C ASP A 103 -5.15 7.14 11.36
N ILE A 104 -3.96 6.95 10.78
CA ILE A 104 -2.98 6.01 11.31
C ILE A 104 -1.99 6.79 12.14
N THR A 105 -1.87 6.47 13.43
CA THR A 105 -1.01 7.18 14.39
C THR A 105 0.28 6.43 14.71
N HIS A 106 0.37 5.15 14.32
CA HIS A 106 1.57 4.34 14.40
C HIS A 106 1.60 3.35 13.23
N CYS A 107 2.77 3.10 12.65
CA CYS A 107 2.92 2.29 11.44
C CYS A 107 4.31 1.61 11.38
N ARG A 108 4.35 0.29 11.59
CA ARG A 108 5.60 -0.49 11.60
C ARG A 108 6.25 -0.59 10.21
N PHE A 109 5.48 -0.41 9.14
CA PHE A 109 6.02 -0.30 7.78
C PHE A 109 6.85 0.99 7.61
N ALA A 110 6.32 2.12 8.10
CA ALA A 110 7.02 3.39 8.04
C ALA A 110 8.30 3.37 8.89
N GLU A 111 8.24 2.81 10.10
CA GLU A 111 9.43 2.62 10.95
C GLU A 111 10.51 1.82 10.23
N PHE A 112 10.12 0.71 9.60
CA PHE A 112 11.05 -0.18 8.89
C PHE A 112 11.76 0.53 7.73
N PHE A 113 11.01 1.15 6.80
CA PHE A 113 11.63 1.79 5.64
C PHE A 113 12.42 3.06 6.00
N ARG A 114 11.99 3.80 7.04
CA ARG A 114 12.77 4.92 7.57
C ARG A 114 14.08 4.45 8.19
N ALA A 115 14.07 3.33 8.93
CA ALA A 115 15.28 2.73 9.50
C ALA A 115 16.26 2.23 8.41
N LEU A 116 15.74 1.81 7.25
CA LEU A 116 16.56 1.46 6.09
C LEU A 116 17.13 2.69 5.34
N GLY A 117 16.64 3.89 5.62
CA GLY A 117 16.95 5.10 4.85
C GLY A 117 16.27 5.15 3.48
N GLU A 118 15.17 4.40 3.29
CA GLU A 118 14.46 4.26 2.01
C GLU A 118 12.94 4.53 2.13
N PRO A 119 12.51 5.66 2.74
CA PRO A 119 11.08 5.96 2.90
C PRO A 119 10.34 6.14 1.57
N GLU A 120 11.00 6.61 0.51
CA GLU A 120 10.38 6.74 -0.81
C GLU A 120 10.04 5.37 -1.42
N LEU A 121 10.89 4.36 -1.20
CA LEU A 121 10.60 2.99 -1.61
C LEU A 121 9.42 2.42 -0.81
N GLY A 122 9.40 2.67 0.51
CA GLY A 122 8.30 2.28 1.37
C GLY A 122 6.96 2.89 0.97
N ALA A 123 6.96 4.16 0.55
CA ALA A 123 5.77 4.83 0.05
C ALA A 123 5.21 4.11 -1.19
N LEU A 124 6.09 3.75 -2.14
CA LEU A 124 5.69 3.06 -3.38
C LEU A 124 5.15 1.64 -3.14
N LEU A 125 5.77 0.88 -2.24
CA LEU A 125 5.42 -0.51 -1.99
C LEU A 125 4.19 -0.67 -1.08
N ILE A 126 3.95 0.28 -0.17
CA ILE A 126 2.92 0.15 0.87
C ILE A 126 1.87 1.25 0.74
N CYS A 127 2.26 2.52 0.88
CA CYS A 127 1.29 3.61 0.99
C CYS A 127 0.51 3.83 -0.31
N GLU A 128 1.14 3.69 -1.47
CA GLU A 128 0.47 3.94 -2.74
C GLU A 128 -0.62 2.90 -3.07
N THR A 129 -0.56 1.71 -2.47
CA THR A 129 -1.57 0.66 -2.64
C THR A 129 -2.96 1.12 -2.19
N ASP A 130 -3.02 2.04 -1.24
CA ASP A 130 -4.27 2.63 -0.75
C ASP A 130 -5.03 3.39 -1.88
N PHE A 131 -4.29 4.04 -2.78
CA PHE A 131 -4.88 4.70 -3.95
C PHE A 131 -5.31 3.69 -5.01
N ASP A 132 -4.54 2.63 -5.20
CA ASP A 132 -4.89 1.58 -6.17
C ASP A 132 -6.14 0.80 -5.73
N ILE A 133 -6.32 0.57 -4.42
CA ILE A 133 -7.55 0.04 -3.85
C ILE A 133 -8.72 1.04 -4.04
N ALA A 134 -8.49 2.33 -3.81
CA ALA A 134 -9.52 3.36 -3.97
C ALA A 134 -10.10 3.40 -5.40
N VAL A 135 -9.28 3.13 -6.43
CA VAL A 135 -9.72 3.09 -7.82
C VAL A 135 -10.83 2.05 -8.06
N ALA A 136 -10.86 0.94 -7.32
CA ALA A 136 -11.94 -0.06 -7.43
C ALA A 136 -13.32 0.49 -7.05
N GLY A 137 -13.38 1.61 -6.34
CA GLY A 137 -14.60 2.32 -5.98
C GLY A 137 -15.16 3.23 -7.07
N GLU A 138 -14.43 3.39 -8.19
CA GLU A 138 -14.79 4.23 -9.33
C GLU A 138 -15.37 5.59 -8.92
N ASN A 139 -16.54 5.98 -9.43
CA ASN A 139 -17.24 7.22 -9.08
C ASN A 139 -18.05 7.12 -7.78
N GLU A 140 -18.17 5.93 -7.17
CA GLU A 140 -18.91 5.73 -5.92
C GLU A 140 -18.05 6.02 -4.68
N VAL A 141 -16.73 6.01 -4.80
CA VAL A 141 -15.77 6.28 -3.71
C VAL A 141 -14.70 7.26 -4.17
N SER A 142 -14.50 8.33 -3.41
CA SER A 142 -13.34 9.21 -3.57
C SER A 142 -12.42 9.09 -2.36
N PHE A 143 -11.11 9.15 -2.59
CA PHE A 143 -10.10 9.04 -1.55
C PHE A 143 -9.14 10.22 -1.61
N THR A 144 -8.87 10.80 -0.44
CA THR A 144 -7.84 11.83 -0.27
C THR A 144 -6.97 11.51 0.93
N ARG A 145 -5.69 11.87 0.80
CA ARG A 145 -4.67 11.73 1.83
C ARG A 145 -3.65 12.85 1.69
N ASP A 146 -3.52 13.64 2.74
CA ASP A 146 -2.65 14.83 2.74
C ASP A 146 -1.26 14.53 3.28
N GLN A 147 -1.15 13.54 4.19
CA GLN A 147 0.11 13.24 4.87
C GLN A 147 0.27 11.76 5.19
N THR A 148 1.53 11.33 5.39
CA THR A 148 1.90 9.96 5.80
C THR A 148 3.05 9.96 6.81
N ILE A 149 3.00 9.02 7.76
CA ILE A 149 4.13 8.73 8.67
C ILE A 149 5.38 8.33 7.87
N MET A 150 5.21 7.61 6.76
CA MET A 150 6.30 7.22 5.86
C MET A 150 7.11 8.44 5.40
N GLN A 151 6.43 9.54 5.05
CA GLN A 151 7.04 10.80 4.62
C GLN A 151 7.41 11.74 5.79
N GLY A 152 7.26 11.30 7.05
CA GLY A 152 7.68 12.04 8.24
C GLY A 152 6.61 12.91 8.90
N ALA A 153 5.36 12.77 8.49
CA ALA A 153 4.24 13.39 9.21
C ALA A 153 3.93 12.66 10.53
N PRO A 154 3.23 13.30 11.48
CA PRO A 154 2.86 12.66 12.74
C PRO A 154 1.80 11.56 12.60
N SER A 155 1.05 11.54 11.49
CA SER A 155 0.03 10.53 11.19
C SER A 155 -0.16 10.37 9.68
N CYS A 156 -0.82 9.28 9.27
CA CYS A 156 -1.39 9.18 7.93
C CYS A 156 -2.87 9.57 7.99
N THR A 157 -3.34 10.38 7.04
CA THR A 157 -4.76 10.78 6.97
C THR A 157 -5.49 9.96 5.90
N PHE A 158 -6.54 9.25 6.27
CA PHE A 158 -7.41 8.57 5.31
C PHE A 158 -8.79 9.23 5.29
N ARG A 159 -9.19 9.74 4.14
CA ARG A 159 -10.47 10.44 3.96
C ARG A 159 -11.18 9.89 2.74
N TYR A 160 -12.07 8.92 2.96
CA TYR A 160 -12.96 8.37 1.94
C TYR A 160 -14.33 9.05 2.00
N LYS A 161 -14.85 9.45 0.84
CA LYS A 161 -16.25 9.92 0.70
C LYS A 161 -17.01 9.01 -0.25
N PHE A 162 -18.27 8.77 0.07
CA PHE A 162 -19.16 7.91 -0.70
C PHE A 162 -20.20 8.73 -1.45
N ALA A 163 -20.42 8.37 -2.72
CA ALA A 163 -21.49 8.97 -3.49
C ALA A 163 -22.87 8.67 -2.83
N PRO A 164 -23.84 9.59 -2.95
CA PRO A 164 -25.22 9.33 -2.60
C PRO A 164 -25.73 8.08 -3.33
N ARG A 165 -26.57 7.29 -2.65
CA ARG A 165 -27.25 6.14 -3.24
C ARG A 165 -28.51 6.56 -3.99
#